data_AF-U4QA92-F1
#
_entry.id   AF-U4QA92-F1
#
_cell.length_a   1.000
_cell.length_b   1.000
_cell.length_c   1.000
_cell.angle_alpha   90.00
_cell.angle_beta   90.00
_cell.angle_gamma   90.00
#
_symmetry.space_group_name_H-M   'P 1'
#
loop_
_entity.id
_entity.type
_entity.pdbx_description
1 polymer ?
#
loop_
_entity_poly.entity_id
_entity_poly.type
_entity_poly.pdbx_seq_one_letter_code
_entity_poly.pdbx_strand_id
1 'polypeptide(L)'
;MGRTMDTIRTQCLKQLDKHLREYKVLKSLWRLFHKANPDVQKSRYLFGLNEYSTEQNAIDIGTDTFPAFKTAYETYIDLHDALMGRHADELKNIITNYQPNGTPLDTAMHTLRKNLNGVINAAKSSY
;
A
#
# COMPACT_ATOMS: atom_id res chain seq x y z
N MET A 1 0.10 9.79 -1.72
CA MET A 1 0.13 8.41 -1.21
C MET A 1 -0.54 7.43 -2.18
N GLY A 2 -1.84 7.54 -2.48
CA GLY A 2 -2.49 6.62 -3.45
C GLY A 2 -1.78 6.54 -4.82
N ARG A 3 -1.50 7.69 -5.45
CA ARG A 3 -0.72 7.74 -6.71
C ARG A 3 0.69 7.14 -6.61
N THR A 4 1.31 7.23 -5.44
CA THR A 4 2.63 6.64 -5.18
C THR A 4 2.54 5.11 -5.24
N MET A 5 1.51 4.54 -4.60
CA MET A 5 1.25 3.10 -4.63
C MET A 5 0.96 2.60 -6.05
N ASP A 6 0.15 3.32 -6.81
CA ASP A 6 -0.11 3.02 -8.22
C ASP A 6 1.15 3.02 -9.09
N THR A 7 2.08 3.93 -8.78
CA THR A 7 3.37 4.02 -9.49
C THR A 7 4.23 2.80 -9.18
N ILE A 8 4.36 2.42 -7.91
CA ILE A 8 5.13 1.23 -7.48
C ILE A 8 4.52 -0.03 -8.10
N ARG A 9 3.20 -0.21 -7.97
CA ARG A 9 2.45 -1.32 -8.58
C ARG A 9 2.70 -1.44 -10.08
N THR A 10 2.67 -0.32 -10.81
CA THR A 10 2.88 -0.30 -12.26
C THR A 10 4.34 -0.62 -12.63
N GLN A 11 5.31 -0.21 -11.81
CA GLN A 11 6.72 -0.58 -11.98
C GLN A 11 6.95 -2.09 -11.77
N CYS A 12 6.31 -2.69 -10.77
CA CYS A 12 6.32 -4.13 -10.53
C CYS A 12 5.64 -4.89 -11.69
N LEU A 13 4.45 -4.45 -12.12
CA LEU A 13 3.70 -5.05 -13.22
C LEU A 13 4.53 -5.19 -14.51
N LYS A 14 5.33 -4.17 -14.85
CA LYS A 14 6.15 -4.14 -16.07
C LYS A 14 7.27 -5.19 -16.08
N GLN A 15 7.63 -5.75 -14.92
CA GLN A 15 8.68 -6.76 -14.79
C GLN A 15 8.15 -8.20 -14.92
N LEU A 16 6.83 -8.38 -14.97
CA LEU A 16 6.20 -9.69 -14.98
C LEU A 16 5.72 -10.10 -16.37
N ASP A 17 5.76 -11.41 -16.64
CA ASP A 17 5.07 -11.99 -17.78
C ASP A 17 3.53 -11.91 -17.60
N LYS A 18 2.82 -11.62 -18.69
CA LYS A 18 1.38 -11.35 -18.68
C LYS A 18 0.50 -12.54 -18.26
N HIS A 19 1.05 -13.76 -18.32
CA HIS A 19 0.34 -14.99 -17.98
C HIS A 19 0.46 -15.35 -16.49
N LEU A 20 1.40 -14.73 -15.77
CA LEU A 20 1.62 -14.94 -14.34
C LEU A 20 0.44 -14.47 -13.49
N ARG A 21 0.25 -15.13 -12.36
CA ARG A 21 -0.85 -14.86 -11.42
C ARG A 21 -0.69 -13.48 -10.79
N GLU A 22 0.55 -13.14 -10.47
CA GLU A 22 1.02 -11.88 -9.91
C GLU A 22 0.74 -10.72 -10.87
N TYR A 23 1.00 -10.92 -12.16
CA TYR A 23 0.65 -9.92 -13.18
C TYR A 23 -0.86 -9.66 -13.21
N LYS A 24 -1.68 -10.72 -13.18
CA LYS A 24 -3.14 -10.61 -13.18
C LYS A 24 -3.67 -9.85 -11.97
N VAL A 25 -3.14 -10.13 -10.79
CA VAL A 25 -3.45 -9.39 -9.55
C VAL A 25 -3.08 -7.92 -9.71
N LEU A 26 -1.82 -7.61 -10.02
CA LEU A 26 -1.33 -6.24 -10.11
C LEU A 26 -2.07 -5.43 -11.17
N LYS A 27 -2.54 -6.07 -12.25
CA LYS A 27 -3.30 -5.41 -13.33
C LYS A 27 -4.78 -5.22 -12.98
N SER A 28 -5.46 -6.31 -12.63
CA SER A 28 -6.93 -6.37 -12.61
C SER A 28 -7.51 -6.09 -11.23
N LEU A 29 -6.77 -6.40 -10.18
CA LEU A 29 -7.18 -6.26 -8.78
C LEU A 29 -6.50 -5.07 -8.09
N TRP A 30 -6.04 -4.08 -8.86
CA TRP A 30 -5.25 -2.95 -8.35
C TRP A 30 -5.92 -2.17 -7.20
N ARG A 31 -7.26 -2.16 -7.15
CA ARG A 31 -8.03 -1.49 -6.10
C ARG A 31 -7.83 -2.12 -4.71
N LEU A 32 -7.45 -3.40 -4.65
CA LEU A 32 -7.21 -4.09 -3.37
C LEU A 32 -6.04 -3.47 -2.62
N PHE A 33 -5.02 -2.96 -3.32
CA PHE A 33 -3.86 -2.29 -2.71
C PHE A 33 -4.17 -0.93 -2.09
N HIS A 34 -5.43 -0.46 -2.16
CA HIS A 34 -5.89 0.77 -1.51
C HIS A 34 -6.92 0.50 -0.41
N LYS A 35 -7.25 -0.76 -0.15
CA LYS A 35 -8.23 -1.11 0.86
C LYS A 35 -7.52 -1.23 2.20
N ALA A 36 -7.95 -0.43 3.18
CA ALA A 36 -7.42 -0.46 4.55
C ALA A 36 -7.65 -1.82 5.22
N ASN A 37 -8.87 -2.36 5.05
CA ASN A 37 -9.29 -3.62 5.66
C ASN A 37 -9.67 -4.64 4.57
N PRO A 38 -8.69 -5.33 3.95
CA PRO A 38 -8.97 -6.44 3.06
C PRO A 38 -9.60 -7.61 3.81
N ASP A 39 -10.55 -8.28 3.17
CA ASP A 39 -11.21 -9.45 3.73
C ASP A 39 -10.25 -10.65 3.74
N VAL A 40 -9.95 -11.13 4.94
CA VAL A 40 -9.04 -12.25 5.20
C VAL A 40 -9.79 -13.59 5.24
N GLN A 41 -11.10 -13.61 5.49
CA GLN A 41 -11.85 -14.84 5.76
C GLN A 41 -12.76 -15.24 4.61
N LYS A 42 -13.40 -14.27 3.95
CA LYS A 42 -14.40 -14.54 2.93
C LYS A 42 -13.74 -14.79 1.58
N SER A 43 -13.67 -16.07 1.20
CA SER A 43 -13.33 -16.45 -0.17
C SER A 43 -14.45 -16.03 -1.12
N ARG A 44 -14.07 -15.41 -2.24
CA ARG A 44 -14.99 -15.08 -3.35
C ARG A 44 -14.27 -15.19 -4.67
N TYR A 45 -15.03 -15.28 -5.75
CA TYR A 45 -14.45 -15.29 -7.09
C TYR A 45 -13.87 -13.91 -7.43
N LEU A 46 -12.56 -13.86 -7.71
CA LEU A 46 -11.85 -12.63 -8.07
C LEU A 46 -11.67 -12.53 -9.59
N PHE A 47 -12.50 -11.70 -10.22
CA PHE A 47 -12.42 -11.45 -11.66
C PHE A 47 -11.05 -10.86 -12.06
N GLY A 48 -10.47 -11.37 -13.15
CA GLY A 48 -9.15 -10.99 -13.63
C GLY A 48 -8.03 -11.89 -13.10
N LEU A 49 -8.17 -12.40 -11.87
CA LEU A 49 -7.38 -13.52 -11.37
C LEU A 49 -7.98 -14.86 -11.81
N ASN A 50 -9.31 -14.91 -11.90
CA ASN A 50 -10.15 -16.02 -12.36
C ASN A 50 -10.10 -17.25 -11.45
N GLU A 51 -10.12 -17.02 -10.14
CA GLU A 51 -10.16 -18.07 -9.13
C GLU A 51 -10.88 -17.58 -7.86
N TYR A 52 -11.25 -18.52 -6.99
CA TYR A 52 -11.73 -18.20 -5.65
C TYR A 52 -10.57 -17.94 -4.71
N SER A 53 -10.60 -16.78 -4.06
CA SER A 53 -9.56 -16.36 -3.11
C SER A 53 -10.13 -15.33 -2.13
N THR A 54 -9.42 -15.12 -1.03
CA THR A 54 -9.62 -13.97 -0.15
C THR A 54 -8.96 -12.72 -0.75
N GLU A 55 -9.35 -11.54 -0.30
CA GLU A 55 -8.73 -10.29 -0.75
C GLU A 55 -7.28 -10.19 -0.25
N GLN A 56 -7.02 -10.64 0.99
CA GLN A 56 -5.67 -10.67 1.54
C GLN A 56 -4.74 -11.56 0.73
N ASN A 57 -5.16 -12.79 0.40
CA ASN A 57 -4.33 -13.68 -0.42
C ASN A 57 -4.04 -13.08 -1.81
N ALA A 58 -4.99 -12.34 -2.39
CA ALA A 58 -4.73 -11.62 -3.64
C ALA A 58 -3.67 -10.52 -3.47
N ILE A 59 -3.71 -9.77 -2.37
CA ILE A 59 -2.67 -8.77 -2.05
C ILE A 59 -1.32 -9.47 -1.89
N ASP A 60 -1.26 -10.54 -1.11
CA ASP A 60 -0.03 -11.32 -0.83
C ASP A 60 0.62 -11.81 -2.14
N ILE A 61 -0.17 -12.38 -3.06
CA ILE A 61 0.29 -12.79 -4.40
C ILE A 61 0.96 -11.63 -5.15
N GLY A 62 0.43 -10.41 -5.05
CA GLY A 62 1.00 -9.25 -5.73
C GLY A 62 2.23 -8.67 -5.05
N THR A 63 2.30 -8.72 -3.71
CA THR A 63 3.38 -8.10 -2.92
C THR A 63 4.56 -9.04 -2.69
N ASP A 64 4.34 -10.34 -2.51
CA ASP A 64 5.37 -11.30 -2.11
C ASP A 64 6.47 -11.47 -3.16
N THR A 65 6.16 -11.21 -4.43
CA THR A 65 7.15 -11.24 -5.53
C THR A 65 8.17 -10.10 -5.44
N PHE A 66 7.83 -9.00 -4.76
CA PHE A 66 8.62 -7.78 -4.76
C PHE A 66 8.80 -7.28 -3.31
N PRO A 67 9.89 -7.67 -2.62
CA PRO A 67 10.10 -7.28 -1.22
C PRO A 67 10.00 -5.77 -0.97
N ALA A 68 10.54 -4.95 -1.88
CA ALA A 68 10.44 -3.49 -1.78
C ALA A 68 9.00 -2.98 -1.91
N PHE A 69 8.17 -3.62 -2.75
CA PHE A 69 6.75 -3.29 -2.87
C PHE A 69 5.97 -3.72 -1.63
N LYS A 70 6.25 -4.91 -1.08
CA LYS A 70 5.64 -5.38 0.16
C LYS A 70 5.88 -4.41 1.32
N THR A 71 7.13 -4.05 1.57
CA THR A 71 7.48 -3.06 2.61
C THR A 71 6.82 -1.71 2.36
N ALA A 72 6.75 -1.26 1.09
CA ALA A 72 6.10 0.00 0.76
C ALA A 72 4.58 -0.05 0.97
N TYR A 73 3.95 -1.19 0.67
CA TYR A 73 2.52 -1.42 0.89
C TYR A 73 2.18 -1.45 2.38
N GLU A 74 2.93 -2.20 3.19
CA GLU A 74 2.75 -2.26 4.65
C GLU A 74 2.89 -0.87 5.27
N THR A 75 3.97 -0.13 4.92
CA THR A 75 4.17 1.25 5.39
C THR A 75 3.01 2.18 5.00
N TYR A 76 2.45 1.99 3.80
CA TYR A 76 1.32 2.79 3.34
C TYR A 76 0.04 2.50 4.11
N ILE A 77 -0.25 1.24 4.43
CA ILE A 77 -1.39 0.84 5.25
C ILE A 77 -1.23 1.39 6.66
N ASP A 78 -0.07 1.19 7.30
CA ASP A 78 0.22 1.73 8.64
C ASP A 78 0.03 3.26 8.69
N LEU A 79 0.50 3.96 7.65
CA LEU A 79 0.34 5.41 7.55
C LEU A 79 -1.14 5.81 7.37
N HIS A 80 -1.88 5.07 6.55
CA HIS A 80 -3.29 5.33 6.30
C HIS A 80 -4.10 5.10 7.57
N ASP A 81 -3.85 4.01 8.28
CA ASP A 81 -4.54 3.66 9.52
C ASP A 81 -4.21 4.64 10.64
N ALA A 82 -2.94 5.03 10.81
CA ALA A 82 -2.56 6.04 11.78
C ALA A 82 -3.23 7.41 11.50
N LEU A 83 -3.38 7.76 10.21
CA LEU A 83 -4.07 8.99 9.80
C LEU A 83 -5.58 8.90 10.06
N MET A 84 -6.23 7.80 9.68
CA MET A 84 -7.68 7.61 9.83
C MET A 84 -8.09 7.40 11.29
N GLY A 85 -7.27 6.70 12.07
CA GLY A 85 -7.44 6.45 13.50
C GLY A 85 -7.03 7.62 14.40
N ARG A 86 -6.53 8.72 13.81
CA ARG A 86 -6.07 9.92 14.53
C ARG A 86 -4.92 9.65 15.51
N HIS A 87 -4.11 8.64 15.22
CA HIS A 87 -2.95 8.24 16.01
C HIS A 87 -1.74 9.11 15.67
N ALA A 88 -1.76 10.37 16.13
CA ALA A 88 -0.76 11.37 15.76
C ALA A 88 0.69 10.98 16.12
N ASP A 89 0.89 10.31 17.26
CA ASP A 89 2.22 9.87 17.69
C ASP A 89 2.72 8.68 16.87
N GLU A 90 1.84 7.73 16.52
CA GLU A 90 2.16 6.63 15.61
C GLU A 90 2.49 7.14 14.20
N LEU A 91 1.67 8.07 13.69
CA LEU A 91 1.90 8.74 12.41
C LEU A 91 3.25 9.45 12.38
N LYS A 92 3.59 10.17 13.45
CA LYS A 92 4.91 10.80 13.60
C LYS A 92 6.02 9.75 13.58
N ASN A 93 5.88 8.67 14.35
CA ASN A 93 6.87 7.61 14.47
C ASN A 93 7.13 6.91 13.13
N ILE A 94 6.09 6.59 12.37
CA ILE A 94 6.18 6.01 11.02
C ILE A 94 6.97 6.96 10.10
N ILE A 95 6.65 8.25 10.09
CA ILE A 95 7.31 9.24 9.22
C ILE A 95 8.78 9.46 9.62
N THR A 96 9.10 9.50 10.91
CA THR A 96 10.46 9.78 11.39
C THR A 96 11.39 8.58 11.26
N ASN A 97 10.88 7.36 11.45
CA ASN A 97 11.71 6.15 11.47
C ASN A 97 11.74 5.41 10.14
N TYR A 98 10.93 5.84 9.16
CA TYR A 98 10.95 5.29 7.81
C TYR A 98 12.37 5.21 7.23
N GLN A 99 12.71 4.01 6.76
CA GLN A 99 13.95 3.72 6.05
C GLN A 99 13.67 3.63 4.55
N PRO A 100 14.37 4.41 3.71
CA PRO A 100 14.22 4.35 2.27
C PRO A 100 14.53 2.97 1.72
N ASN A 101 13.75 2.52 0.74
CA ASN A 101 13.92 1.20 0.11
C ASN A 101 14.02 1.26 -1.42
N GLY A 102 14.28 2.46 -1.97
CA GLY A 102 14.46 2.65 -3.41
C GLY A 102 13.15 2.72 -4.19
N THR A 103 12.01 2.90 -3.50
CA THR A 103 10.71 3.04 -4.14
C THR A 103 10.27 4.50 -4.23
N PRO A 104 9.33 4.83 -5.12
CA PRO A 104 8.63 6.11 -5.12
C PRO A 104 8.08 6.58 -3.74
N LEU A 105 7.91 5.66 -2.77
CA LEU A 105 7.50 6.00 -1.41
C LEU A 105 8.53 6.89 -0.70
N ASP A 106 9.82 6.74 -1.00
CA ASP A 106 10.91 7.53 -0.42
C ASP A 106 10.67 9.04 -0.59
N THR A 107 10.26 9.45 -1.79
CA THR A 107 9.99 10.86 -2.10
C THR A 107 8.75 11.38 -1.37
N ALA A 108 7.72 10.53 -1.24
CA ALA A 108 6.51 10.88 -0.51
C ALA A 108 6.79 11.03 0.99
N MET A 109 7.56 10.12 1.58
CA MET A 109 7.97 10.16 2.99
C MET A 109 8.88 11.34 3.29
N HIS A 110 9.80 11.69 2.38
CA HIS A 110 10.60 12.92 2.50
C HIS A 110 9.74 14.18 2.53
N THR A 111 8.72 14.23 1.68
CA THR A 111 7.77 15.35 1.63
C THR A 111 6.95 15.44 2.92
N LEU A 112 6.47 14.31 3.44
CA LEU A 112 5.76 14.27 4.72
C LEU A 112 6.66 14.70 5.88
N ARG A 113 7.91 14.24 5.91
CA ARG A 113 8.88 14.61 6.95
C ARG A 113 9.15 16.12 6.96
N LYS A 114 9.26 16.76 5.79
CA LYS A 114 9.38 18.22 5.67
C LYS A 114 8.17 18.98 6.20
N ASN A 115 6.97 18.41 6.05
CA ASN A 115 5.70 19.03 6.43
C ASN A 115 5.09 18.41 7.71
N LEU A 116 5.92 17.78 8.56
CA LEU A 116 5.48 16.91 9.64
C LEU A 116 4.48 17.59 10.59
N ASN A 117 4.72 18.85 10.96
CA ASN A 117 3.83 19.60 11.85
C ASN A 117 2.42 19.76 11.26
N GLY A 118 2.32 20.07 9.96
CA GLY A 118 1.04 20.19 9.27
C GLY A 118 0.30 18.85 9.19
N VAL A 119 1.04 17.77 8.93
CA VAL A 119 0.51 16.41 8.85
C VAL A 119 -0.02 15.94 10.21
N ILE A 120 0.73 16.17 11.29
CA ILE A 120 0.31 15.84 12.66
C ILE A 120 -0.93 16.64 13.06
N ASN A 121 -0.96 17.94 12.73
CA ASN A 121 -2.12 18.78 13.04
C ASN A 121 -3.36 18.34 12.26
N ALA A 122 -3.21 17.94 10.99
CA ALA A 122 -4.30 17.40 10.20
C ALA A 122 -4.87 16.10 10.79
N ALA A 123 -4.01 15.21 11.34
CA ALA A 123 -4.45 13.99 12.01
C ALA A 123 -5.21 14.26 13.32
N LYS A 124 -4.96 15.40 13.98
CA LYS A 124 -5.65 15.82 15.22
C LYS A 124 -6.94 16.59 15.00
N SER A 125 -7.07 17.27 13.87
CA SER A 125 -8.23 18.11 13.56
C SER A 125 -9.45 17.26 13.20
N SER A 126 -10.56 17.43 13.91
CA SER A 126 -11.87 17.06 13.36
C SER A 126 -12.24 18.10 12.31
N TYR A 127 -12.58 17.66 11.10
CA TYR A 127 -13.54 18.43 10.31
C TYR A 127 -14.91 18.35 10.97
#